data_AF-A0A836QPT8-F1
#
_entry.id   AF-A0A836QPT8-F1
#
_cell.length_a   1.000
_cell.length_b   1.000
_cell.length_c   1.000
_cell.angle_alpha   90.00
_cell.angle_beta   90.00
_cell.angle_gamma   90.00
#
_symmetry.space_group_name_H-M   'P 1'
#
loop_
_entity.id
_entity.type
_entity.pdbx_description
1 polymer ?
#
loop_
_entity_poly.entity_id
_entity_poly.type
_entity_poly.pdbx_seq_one_letter_code
_entity_poly.pdbx_strand_id
1 'polypeptide(L)'
;MFFIEDNELPFDGILADKVKDYCGSSLEMKRSKSIFYKDRKDFISYLTFKCINKRKTLNKPNLDHMCSEEFCLESWQDGRTLTKV
;
A
#
# COMPACT_ATOMS: atom_id res chain seq x y z
N MET A 1 2.82 15.90 11.41
CA MET A 1 1.92 15.44 10.35
C MET A 1 2.25 13.99 10.05
N PHE A 2 1.26 13.11 10.10
CA PHE A 2 1.40 11.68 9.83
C PHE A 2 0.69 11.29 8.54
N PHE A 3 1.27 10.34 7.83
CA PHE A 3 0.73 9.78 6.61
C PHE A 3 0.19 8.38 6.92
N ILE A 4 -1.10 8.17 6.70
CA ILE A 4 -1.75 6.88 6.91
C ILE A 4 -1.99 6.25 5.55
N GLU A 5 -1.47 5.05 5.36
CA GLU A 5 -1.72 4.23 4.19
C GLU A 5 -2.67 3.09 4.54
N ASP A 6 -3.42 2.66 3.52
CA ASP A 6 -4.25 1.47 3.55
C ASP A 6 -4.06 0.75 2.21
N ASN A 7 -3.25 -0.30 2.24
CA ASN A 7 -2.90 -1.12 1.07
C ASN A 7 -3.27 -2.59 1.33
N GLU A 8 -4.23 -2.84 2.21
CA GLU A 8 -4.73 -4.19 2.52
C GLU A 8 -3.65 -5.14 3.08
N LEU A 9 -2.63 -4.60 3.76
CA LEU A 9 -1.65 -5.43 4.46
C LEU A 9 -2.18 -5.82 5.86
N PRO A 10 -1.81 -7.01 6.39
CA PRO A 10 -2.31 -7.49 7.68
C PRO A 10 -2.07 -6.56 8.87
N PHE A 11 -1.13 -5.63 8.75
CA PHE A 11 -0.72 -4.70 9.79
C PHE A 11 -1.21 -3.26 9.57
N ASP A 12 -1.80 -2.94 8.43
CA ASP A 12 -2.20 -1.55 8.10
C ASP A 12 -3.22 -1.02 9.12
N GLY A 13 -4.28 -1.79 9.41
CA GLY A 13 -5.28 -1.39 10.42
C GLY A 13 -4.68 -1.24 11.83
N ILE A 14 -3.84 -2.19 12.25
CA ILE A 14 -3.19 -2.15 13.58
C ILE A 14 -2.29 -0.92 13.71
N LEU A 15 -1.55 -0.58 12.65
CA LEU A 15 -0.68 0.59 12.64
C LEU A 15 -1.48 1.89 12.61
N ALA A 16 -2.55 1.94 11.80
CA ALA A 16 -3.44 3.09 11.71
C ALA A 16 -4.08 3.43 13.06
N ASP A 17 -4.58 2.43 13.80
CA ASP A 17 -5.17 2.63 15.13
C ASP A 17 -4.13 3.18 16.12
N LYS A 18 -2.92 2.61 16.15
CA LYS A 18 -1.85 3.10 17.03
C LYS A 18 -1.41 4.52 16.69
N VAL A 19 -1.33 4.87 15.41
CA VAL A 19 -0.99 6.23 14.99
C VAL A 19 -2.11 7.21 15.34
N LYS A 20 -3.37 6.79 15.20
CA LYS A 20 -4.54 7.58 15.60
C LYS A 20 -4.54 7.86 17.11
N ASP A 21 -4.27 6.85 17.93
CA ASP A 21 -4.14 7.00 19.38
C ASP A 21 -2.98 7.94 19.75
N TYR A 22 -1.85 7.83 19.06
CA TYR A 22 -0.69 8.71 19.27
C TYR A 22 -0.95 10.17 18.86
N CYS A 23 -1.63 10.39 17.73
CA CYS A 23 -1.89 11.72 17.19
C CYS A 23 -2.96 12.49 17.97
N GLY A 24 -3.95 11.77 18.54
CA GLY A 24 -5.09 12.38 19.19
C GLY A 24 -5.77 13.43 18.30
N SER A 25 -6.07 14.60 18.85
CA SER A 25 -6.65 15.75 18.13
C SER A 25 -5.65 16.84 17.75
N SER A 26 -4.38 16.68 18.11
CA SER A 26 -3.36 17.74 18.01
C SER A 26 -2.44 17.59 16.80
N LEU A 27 -2.29 16.37 16.27
CA LEU A 27 -1.43 16.09 15.12
C LEU A 27 -2.27 15.76 13.89
N GLU A 28 -2.01 16.47 12.79
CA GLU A 28 -2.69 16.23 11.51
C GLU A 28 -2.30 14.85 10.95
N MET A 29 -3.31 14.07 10.57
CA MET A 29 -3.18 12.83 9.81
C MET A 29 -3.74 13.02 8.41
N LYS A 30 -3.00 12.56 7.41
CA LYS A 30 -3.40 12.63 6.00
C LYS A 30 -3.35 11.25 5.37
N ARG A 31 -4.41 10.88 4.65
CA ARG A 31 -4.41 9.66 3.83
C ARG A 31 -3.41 9.80 2.69
N SER A 32 -2.55 8.80 2.53
CA SER A 32 -1.57 8.70 1.46
C SER A 32 -1.60 7.30 0.86
N LYS A 33 -0.96 7.13 -0.29
CA LYS A 33 -0.82 5.83 -0.92
C LYS A 33 0.46 5.79 -1.73
N SER A 34 1.21 4.71 -1.57
CA SER A 34 2.37 4.40 -2.39
C SER A 34 1.90 3.76 -3.71
N ILE A 35 2.32 4.32 -4.85
CA ILE A 35 1.90 3.87 -6.18
C ILE A 35 3.15 3.39 -6.93
N PHE A 36 3.19 2.09 -7.24
CA PHE A 36 4.32 1.47 -7.95
C PHE A 36 4.00 1.10 -9.39
N TYR A 37 2.72 0.91 -9.73
CA TYR A 37 2.25 0.53 -11.05
C TYR A 37 0.86 1.14 -11.32
N LYS A 38 0.38 1.00 -12.56
CA LYS A 38 -0.83 1.69 -13.01
C LYS A 38 -2.10 0.93 -12.59
N ASP A 39 -2.23 -0.32 -13.00
CA ASP A 39 -3.42 -1.15 -12.84
C ASP A 39 -3.10 -2.40 -11.99
N ARG A 40 -4.04 -2.97 -11.23
CA ARG A 40 -3.80 -4.17 -10.36
C ARG A 40 -3.14 -5.33 -11.12
N LYS A 41 -3.56 -5.54 -12.37
CA LYS A 41 -2.99 -6.57 -13.28
C LYS A 41 -1.48 -6.46 -13.49
N ASP A 42 -0.89 -5.28 -13.31
CA ASP A 42 0.54 -5.04 -13.50
C ASP A 42 1.39 -5.53 -12.32
N PHE A 43 0.76 -6.00 -11.23
CA PHE A 43 1.43 -6.44 -10.01
C PHE A 43 2.47 -7.55 -10.29
N ILE A 44 2.14 -8.55 -11.13
CA ILE A 44 3.07 -9.64 -11.47
C ILE A 44 4.28 -9.13 -12.27
N SER A 45 4.09 -8.15 -13.15
CA SER A 45 5.17 -7.53 -13.90
C SER A 45 6.10 -6.74 -12.96
N TYR A 46 5.54 -5.98 -12.03
CA TYR A 46 6.30 -5.28 -10.99
C TYR A 46 7.05 -6.25 -10.07
N LEU A 47 6.39 -7.33 -9.65
CA LEU A 47 6.99 -8.38 -8.81
C LEU A 47 8.17 -9.03 -9.53
N THR A 48 8.01 -9.36 -10.81
CA THR A 48 9.07 -9.92 -11.66
C THR A 48 10.27 -8.97 -11.74
N PHE A 49 10.02 -7.68 -11.98
CA PHE A 49 11.08 -6.65 -11.99
C PHE A 49 11.83 -6.58 -10.65
N LYS A 50 11.12 -6.64 -9.52
CA LYS A 50 11.73 -6.67 -8.17
C LYS A 50 12.53 -7.94 -7.93
N CYS A 51 12.05 -9.09 -8.39
CA CYS A 51 12.75 -10.37 -8.30
C CYS A 51 14.06 -10.34 -9.09
N ILE A 52 14.09 -9.76 -10.30
CA ILE A 52 15.31 -9.59 -11.10
C ILE A 52 16.34 -8.77 -10.30
N ASN A 53 15.93 -7.62 -9.76
CA ASN A 53 16.82 -6.74 -9.01
C ASN A 53 17.37 -7.38 -7.73
N LYS A 54 16.58 -8.23 -7.06
CA LYS A 54 17.01 -8.93 -5.83
C LYS A 54 17.54 -10.35 -6.06
N ARG A 55 17.71 -10.77 -7.31
CA ARG A 55 18.12 -12.14 -7.70
C ARG A 55 17.26 -13.22 -7.00
N LYS A 56 15.94 -13.03 -7.03
CA LYS A 56 14.92 -13.94 -6.46
C LYS A 56 14.11 -14.61 -7.58
N THR A 57 13.37 -15.66 -7.23
CA THR A 57 12.46 -16.35 -8.15
C THR A 57 11.02 -15.96 -7.88
N LEU A 58 10.18 -15.97 -8.91
CA LEU A 58 8.76 -15.59 -8.79
C LEU A 58 7.96 -16.54 -7.89
N ASN A 59 8.35 -17.83 -7.83
CA ASN A 59 7.67 -18.84 -7.01
C ASN A 59 7.99 -18.71 -5.51
N LYS A 60 9.16 -18.15 -5.17
CA LYS A 60 9.58 -17.89 -3.79
C LYS A 60 10.26 -16.52 -3.72
N PRO A 61 9.48 -15.44 -3.90
CA PRO A 61 10.04 -14.10 -4.00
C PRO A 61 10.61 -13.67 -2.65
N ASN A 62 10.00 -14.11 -1.53
CA ASN A 62 10.38 -13.75 -0.16
C ASN A 62 10.69 -12.25 -0.03
N LEU A 63 9.84 -11.43 -0.66
CA LEU A 63 9.95 -9.99 -0.63
C LEU A 63 9.07 -9.48 0.51
N ASP A 64 9.70 -8.81 1.48
CA ASP A 64 8.97 -8.23 2.60
C ASP A 64 7.93 -7.23 2.12
N HIS A 65 6.75 -7.27 2.75
CA HIS A 65 5.64 -6.34 2.54
C HIS A 65 5.14 -6.24 1.09
N MET A 66 5.30 -7.30 0.28
CA MET A 66 4.85 -7.39 -1.12
C MET A 66 3.73 -8.42 -1.28
N CYS A 67 2.72 -8.35 -0.41
CA CYS A 67 1.60 -9.29 -0.35
C CYS A 67 0.29 -8.74 -0.93
N SER A 68 0.30 -7.53 -1.49
CA SER A 68 -0.90 -6.82 -1.96
C SER A 68 -0.69 -6.21 -3.34
N GLU A 69 -1.75 -6.30 -4.16
CA GLU A 69 -1.85 -5.66 -5.49
C GLU A 69 -2.47 -4.24 -5.43
N GLU A 70 -2.70 -3.72 -4.22
CA GLU A 70 -3.33 -2.42 -4.02
C GLU A 70 -2.33 -1.25 -4.17
N PHE A 71 -1.05 -1.49 -4.43
CA PHE A 71 -0.06 -0.43 -4.66
C PHE A 71 -0.12 0.16 -6.08
N CYS A 72 -1.33 0.37 -6.60
CA CYS A 72 -1.60 0.88 -7.94
C CYS A 72 -2.37 2.21 -7.95
N LEU A 73 -2.29 2.90 -9.08
CA LEU A 73 -3.07 4.11 -9.34
C LEU A 73 -4.58 3.81 -9.38
N GLU A 74 -4.97 2.68 -9.95
CA GLU A 74 -6.36 2.19 -9.98
C GLU A 74 -6.96 2.14 -8.56
N SER A 75 -6.32 1.43 -7.64
CA SER A 75 -6.74 1.33 -6.23
C SER A 75 -6.88 2.71 -5.56
N TRP A 76 -5.97 3.64 -5.86
CA TRP A 76 -6.06 4.99 -5.34
C TRP A 76 -7.29 5.77 -5.87
N GLN A 77 -7.62 5.59 -7.15
CA GLN A 77 -8.77 6.23 -7.78
C GLN A 77 -10.09 5.66 -7.24
N ASP A 78 -10.15 4.35 -7.02
CA ASP A 78 -11.31 3.67 -6.44
C ASP A 78 -11.62 4.21 -5.03
N GLY A 79 -10.59 4.33 -4.17
CA GLY A 79 -10.74 4.87 -2.82
C GLY A 79 -11.21 6.33 -2.78
N ARG A 80 -10.92 7.13 -3.81
CA ARG A 80 -11.45 8.50 -3.96
C ARG A 80 -12.89 8.55 -4.42
N THR A 81 -13.33 7.55 -5.16
CA THR A 81 -14.70 7.48 -5.69
C THR A 81 -15.68 7.11 -4.58
N LEU A 82 -15.26 6.23 -3.66
CA LEU A 82 -16.05 5.84 -2.47
C LEU A 82 -16.22 6.95 -1.42
N THR A 83 -15.40 8.01 -1.47
CA THR A 83 -15.49 9.16 -0.56
C THR A 83 -16.33 10.33 -1.10
N LYS A 84 -16.91 10.19 -2.30
CA LYS A 84 -17.75 11.21 -2.97
C LYS A 84 -19.26 11.01 -2.84
N VAL A 85 -19.73 10.11 -1.98
CA VAL A 85 -21.16 9.86 -1.72
C VAL A 85 -21.57 10.48 -0.39
#